data_AF-A0A7X7UPY6-F1
#
_entry.id   AF-A0A7X7UPY6-F1
#
_cell.length_a   1.000
_cell.length_b   1.000
_cell.length_c   1.000
_cell.angle_alpha   90.00
_cell.angle_beta   90.00
_cell.angle_gamma   90.00
#
_symmetry.space_group_name_H-M   'P 1'
#
loop_
_entity.id
_entity.type
_entity.pdbx_description
1 polymer ?
#
loop_
_entity_poly.entity_id
_entity_poly.type
_entity_poly.pdbx_seq_one_letter_code
_entity_poly.pdbx_strand_id
1 'polypeptide(L)'
;MEKYAIERKTQQFSDSEPLILNEYLLVEDRETQEKFIVLNFRNAFGETLSGIEFEIKQFDREGRLLRKSEFVYDDFAAAKNRSFIPKSKIKADPDCDAIELRLKHARYETLEWQDGEWISDTTGRRLISRKLGRGGLHFPFHISLLIVLIIGALLSGSFALHAYGSKNRPEFRYEELFDGTMAITKYVGSAKTIIIPEEIDGKPVSQIAPSAFASKTISSVYIRATNITISDRAFENCKRLETVIGKGIDYIGANAFRNCIKLTEVQFNQIGEIGEMAFRGCISLETFEHNSSMHVRSSAFADCEELKVVYLPEAHLNERVFEGALKLEELTFKDTDVPIFAKLFGNSTQNVPETLRYVSIGSEVGSWFYQGLPQIETLIIQNIKIR
;
A
#
# COMPACT_ATOMS: atom_id res chain seq x y z
N MET A 1 -24.93 -18.10 -24.35
CA MET A 1 -25.18 -16.77 -23.77
C MET A 1 -26.66 -16.40 -23.69
N GLU A 2 -27.58 -17.14 -24.32
CA GLU A 2 -29.03 -16.84 -24.27
C GLU A 2 -29.73 -17.26 -22.96
N LYS A 3 -29.09 -18.13 -22.17
CA LYS A 3 -29.63 -18.66 -20.91
C LYS A 3 -29.58 -17.67 -19.73
N TYR A 4 -28.63 -16.74 -19.72
CA TYR A 4 -28.41 -15.85 -18.58
C TYR A 4 -28.60 -14.38 -18.98
N ALA A 5 -29.36 -13.63 -18.19
CA ALA A 5 -29.29 -12.16 -18.20
C ALA A 5 -28.18 -11.72 -17.24
N ILE A 6 -27.30 -10.82 -17.68
CA ILE A 6 -26.14 -10.37 -16.90
C ILE A 6 -26.18 -8.85 -16.83
N GLU A 7 -26.16 -8.31 -15.62
CA GLU A 7 -25.96 -6.90 -15.36
C GLU A 7 -24.61 -6.69 -14.69
N ARG A 8 -23.77 -5.84 -15.28
CA ARG A 8 -22.45 -5.49 -14.75
C ARG A 8 -22.56 -4.21 -13.94
N LYS A 9 -22.07 -4.24 -12.71
CA LYS A 9 -22.03 -3.10 -11.81
C LYS A 9 -20.61 -2.94 -11.26
N THR A 10 -20.22 -1.69 -11.02
CA THR A 10 -18.96 -1.35 -10.36
C THR A 10 -19.26 -0.79 -8.98
N GLN A 11 -18.42 -1.14 -8.02
CA GLN A 11 -18.42 -0.56 -6.69
C GLN A 11 -16.98 -0.30 -6.30
N GLN A 12 -16.65 0.94 -5.98
CA GLN A 12 -15.35 1.28 -5.43
C GLN A 12 -15.30 0.90 -3.95
N PHE A 13 -14.30 0.13 -3.59
CA PHE A 13 -13.89 -0.04 -2.20
C PHE A 13 -13.00 1.12 -1.81
N SER A 14 -12.85 1.36 -0.51
CA SER A 14 -11.86 2.32 -0.01
C SER A 14 -10.46 1.87 -0.43
N ASP A 15 -9.62 2.81 -0.90
CA ASP A 15 -8.21 2.58 -1.23
C ASP A 15 -7.38 2.07 -0.03
N SER A 16 -7.97 2.07 1.16
CA SER A 16 -7.38 1.58 2.39
C SER A 16 -7.41 0.07 2.58
N GLU A 17 -8.27 -0.65 1.85
CA GLU A 17 -8.47 -2.09 2.02
C GLU A 17 -7.48 -2.90 1.16
N PRO A 18 -7.04 -4.08 1.63
CA PRO A 18 -6.04 -4.88 0.92
C PRO A 18 -6.62 -5.66 -0.27
N LEU A 19 -7.94 -5.60 -0.43
CA LEU A 19 -8.71 -6.23 -1.49
C LEU A 19 -9.53 -5.16 -2.20
N ILE A 20 -9.46 -5.16 -3.53
CA ILE A 20 -10.27 -4.26 -4.36
C ILE A 20 -11.31 -5.10 -5.08
N LEU A 21 -12.58 -4.71 -5.09
CA LEU A 21 -13.52 -5.26 -6.06
C LEU A 21 -13.42 -4.46 -7.36
N ASN A 22 -13.06 -5.14 -8.45
CA ASN A 22 -13.05 -4.52 -9.77
C ASN A 22 -14.49 -4.32 -10.27
N GLU A 23 -15.32 -5.35 -10.12
CA GLU A 23 -16.71 -5.39 -10.59
C GLU A 23 -17.49 -6.50 -9.88
N TYR A 24 -18.82 -6.39 -9.90
CA TYR A 24 -19.72 -7.51 -9.64
C TYR A 24 -20.75 -7.67 -10.76
N LEU A 25 -21.22 -8.90 -10.94
CA LEU A 25 -22.28 -9.24 -11.88
C LEU A 25 -23.51 -9.73 -11.13
N LEU A 26 -24.67 -9.18 -11.46
CA LEU A 26 -25.96 -9.79 -11.15
C LEU A 26 -26.37 -10.67 -12.33
N VAL A 27 -26.51 -11.97 -12.09
CA VAL A 27 -26.77 -12.97 -13.11
C VAL A 27 -28.10 -13.63 -12.82
N GLU A 28 -29.03 -13.56 -13.77
CA GLU A 28 -30.33 -14.21 -13.70
C GLU A 28 -30.41 -15.36 -14.70
N ASP A 29 -30.70 -16.56 -14.22
CA ASP A 29 -31.03 -17.70 -15.08
C ASP A 29 -32.46 -17.53 -15.61
N ARG A 30 -32.61 -17.38 -16.92
CA ARG A 30 -33.90 -17.10 -17.54
C ARG A 30 -34.87 -18.29 -17.44
N GLU A 31 -34.36 -19.51 -17.30
CA GLU A 31 -35.18 -20.72 -17.21
C GLU A 31 -35.71 -20.93 -15.79
N THR A 32 -34.85 -20.74 -14.78
CA THR A 32 -35.21 -20.98 -13.37
C THR A 32 -35.65 -19.74 -12.63
N GLN A 33 -35.42 -18.55 -13.21
CA GLN A 33 -35.59 -17.23 -12.58
C GLN A 33 -34.74 -17.05 -11.32
N GLU A 34 -33.69 -17.89 -11.13
CA GLU A 34 -32.77 -17.74 -10.01
C GLU A 34 -31.72 -16.66 -10.29
N LYS A 35 -31.51 -15.77 -9.31
CA LYS A 35 -30.47 -14.74 -9.36
C LYS A 35 -29.23 -15.11 -8.53
N PHE A 36 -28.06 -14.75 -9.04
CA PHE A 36 -26.77 -14.94 -8.39
C PHE A 36 -25.89 -13.70 -8.53
N ILE A 37 -25.04 -13.49 -7.53
CA ILE A 37 -23.98 -12.48 -7.54
C ILE A 37 -22.65 -13.17 -7.83
N VAL A 38 -21.88 -12.60 -8.77
CA VAL A 38 -20.50 -12.99 -9.06
C VAL A 38 -19.58 -11.81 -8.75
N LEU A 39 -18.56 -12.04 -7.92
CA LEU A 39 -17.61 -11.00 -7.48
C LEU A 39 -16.27 -11.19 -8.17
N ASN A 40 -15.69 -10.11 -8.69
CA ASN A 40 -14.35 -10.09 -9.27
C ASN A 40 -13.44 -9.20 -8.42
N PHE A 41 -12.66 -9.82 -7.55
CA PHE A 41 -11.71 -9.12 -6.69
C PHE A 41 -10.34 -9.02 -7.34
N ARG A 42 -9.52 -8.07 -6.88
CA ARG A 42 -8.08 -7.96 -7.12
C ARG A 42 -7.39 -7.95 -5.76
N ASN A 43 -6.41 -8.85 -5.61
CA ASN A 43 -5.48 -8.77 -4.48
C ASN A 43 -4.56 -7.57 -4.70
N ALA A 44 -4.76 -6.49 -3.95
CA ALA A 44 -3.95 -5.27 -4.06
C ALA A 44 -2.73 -5.28 -3.12
N PHE A 45 -2.59 -6.33 -2.30
CA PHE A 45 -1.53 -6.44 -1.32
C PHE A 45 -0.36 -7.27 -1.83
N GLY A 46 0.83 -6.98 -1.31
CA GLY A 46 2.11 -7.53 -1.76
C GLY A 46 2.36 -9.01 -1.47
N GLU A 47 1.39 -9.73 -0.91
CA GLU A 47 1.50 -11.13 -0.50
C GLU A 47 0.38 -11.99 -1.11
N THR A 48 0.58 -13.30 -1.20
CA THR A 48 -0.48 -14.22 -1.63
C THR A 48 -1.62 -14.21 -0.61
N LEU A 49 -2.82 -13.93 -1.10
CA LEU A 49 -4.05 -13.99 -0.32
C LEU A 49 -4.56 -15.43 -0.28
N SER A 50 -4.83 -15.93 0.93
CA SER A 50 -5.25 -17.31 1.21
C SER A 50 -6.63 -17.42 1.86
N GLY A 51 -7.25 -16.29 2.22
CA GLY A 51 -8.62 -16.31 2.69
C GLY A 51 -9.22 -14.92 2.84
N ILE A 52 -10.54 -14.81 2.67
CA ILE A 52 -11.30 -13.58 2.88
C ILE A 52 -12.61 -13.88 3.62
N GLU A 53 -13.00 -12.96 4.48
CA GLU A 53 -14.34 -12.87 5.05
C GLU A 53 -14.94 -11.53 4.68
N PHE A 54 -16.18 -11.52 4.22
CA PHE A 54 -16.88 -10.28 3.89
C PHE A 54 -18.38 -10.39 4.13
N GLU A 55 -18.98 -9.24 4.41
CA GLU A 55 -20.41 -9.04 4.55
C GLU A 55 -20.97 -8.51 3.23
N ILE A 56 -22.12 -9.05 2.79
CA ILE A 56 -22.91 -8.54 1.67
C ILE A 56 -24.28 -8.11 2.17
N LYS A 57 -24.67 -6.89 1.81
CA LYS A 57 -26.06 -6.42 1.87
C LYS A 57 -26.62 -6.34 0.46
N GLN A 58 -27.86 -6.78 0.28
CA GLN A 58 -28.58 -6.76 -0.99
C GLN A 58 -29.75 -5.78 -0.87
N PHE A 59 -29.96 -4.97 -1.90
CA PHE A 59 -30.96 -3.92 -1.94
C PHE A 59 -31.85 -4.05 -3.17
N ASP A 60 -33.11 -3.67 -3.02
CA ASP A 60 -34.02 -3.49 -4.16
C ASP A 60 -33.77 -2.16 -4.88
N ARG A 61 -34.56 -1.92 -5.93
CA ARG A 61 -34.51 -0.69 -6.74
C ARG A 61 -34.81 0.58 -5.97
N GLU A 62 -35.57 0.49 -4.88
CA GLU A 62 -35.90 1.61 -4.02
C GLU A 62 -34.86 1.82 -2.89
N GLY A 63 -33.80 1.00 -2.87
CA GLY A 63 -32.73 1.06 -1.87
C GLY A 63 -33.09 0.43 -0.53
N ARG A 64 -34.14 -0.38 -0.45
CA ARG A 64 -34.51 -1.10 0.77
C ARG A 64 -33.65 -2.35 0.93
N LEU A 65 -33.16 -2.58 2.14
CA LEU A 65 -32.36 -3.75 2.47
C LEU A 65 -33.22 -5.02 2.39
N LEU A 66 -32.91 -5.91 1.47
CA LEU A 66 -33.56 -7.21 1.29
C LEU A 66 -32.92 -8.27 2.19
N ARG A 67 -31.58 -8.33 2.18
CA ARG A 67 -30.84 -9.40 2.83
C ARG A 67 -29.45 -8.95 3.26
N LYS A 68 -29.00 -9.51 4.37
CA LYS A 68 -27.63 -9.41 4.88
C LYS A 68 -27.04 -10.81 5.02
N SER A 69 -25.81 -11.04 4.58
CA SER A 69 -25.14 -12.35 4.69
C SER A 69 -23.63 -12.22 4.77
N GLU A 70 -22.99 -13.10 5.53
CA GLU A 70 -21.54 -13.17 5.68
C GLU A 70 -21.00 -14.38 4.91
N PHE A 71 -19.84 -14.21 4.30
CA PHE A 71 -19.18 -15.25 3.52
C PHE A 71 -17.72 -15.37 3.94
N VAL A 72 -17.28 -16.62 4.12
CA VAL A 72 -15.89 -16.98 4.36
C VAL A 72 -15.41 -17.80 3.17
N TYR A 73 -14.27 -17.42 2.61
CA TYR A 73 -13.55 -18.15 1.57
C TYR A 73 -12.14 -18.38 2.05
N ASP A 74 -11.72 -19.63 2.21
CA ASP A 74 -10.43 -20.00 2.80
C ASP A 74 -9.64 -21.04 1.98
N ASP A 75 -10.17 -21.45 0.82
CA ASP A 75 -9.57 -22.47 -0.05
C ASP A 75 -9.24 -21.91 -1.45
N PHE A 76 -8.39 -20.87 -1.48
CA PHE A 76 -7.82 -20.32 -2.71
C PHE A 76 -6.43 -19.71 -2.45
N ALA A 77 -5.67 -19.47 -3.52
CA ALA A 77 -4.44 -18.71 -3.49
C ALA A 77 -4.49 -17.65 -4.59
N ALA A 78 -4.65 -16.38 -4.21
CA ALA A 78 -4.64 -15.27 -5.14
C ALA A 78 -3.31 -14.54 -5.06
N ALA A 79 -2.52 -14.63 -6.13
CA ALA A 79 -1.25 -13.93 -6.25
C ALA A 79 -1.41 -12.41 -6.18
N LYS A 80 -0.35 -11.73 -5.74
CA LYS A 80 -0.24 -10.27 -5.72
C LYS A 80 -0.67 -9.64 -7.06
N ASN A 81 -1.43 -8.55 -6.99
CA ASN A 81 -1.91 -7.76 -8.13
C ASN A 81 -2.70 -8.55 -9.18
N ARG A 82 -3.20 -9.75 -8.85
CA ARG A 82 -4.03 -10.56 -9.73
C ARG A 82 -5.49 -10.53 -9.32
N SER A 83 -6.35 -10.50 -10.33
CA SER A 83 -7.79 -10.64 -10.15
C SER A 83 -8.16 -12.10 -9.92
N PHE A 84 -9.19 -12.33 -9.11
CA PHE A 84 -9.73 -13.65 -8.85
C PHE A 84 -11.24 -13.58 -8.59
N ILE A 85 -11.92 -14.70 -8.88
CA ILE A 85 -13.35 -14.87 -8.66
C ILE A 85 -13.52 -15.98 -7.62
N PRO A 86 -14.15 -15.73 -6.46
CA PRO A 86 -14.48 -16.78 -5.51
C PRO A 86 -15.36 -17.86 -6.18
N LYS A 87 -15.07 -19.14 -5.94
CA LYS A 87 -15.73 -20.25 -6.63
C LYS A 87 -17.22 -20.39 -6.29
N SER A 88 -17.66 -19.95 -5.11
CA SER A 88 -19.04 -20.12 -4.67
C SER A 88 -19.93 -19.03 -5.25
N LYS A 89 -21.02 -19.45 -5.90
CA LYS A 89 -22.07 -18.53 -6.35
C LYS A 89 -22.83 -18.01 -5.14
N ILE A 90 -22.95 -16.69 -5.02
CA ILE A 90 -23.74 -16.06 -3.97
C ILE A 90 -25.19 -15.99 -4.47
N LYS A 91 -26.13 -16.63 -3.78
CA LYS A 91 -27.56 -16.53 -4.14
C LYS A 91 -28.06 -15.11 -3.85
N ALA A 92 -28.62 -14.48 -4.89
CA ALA A 92 -29.25 -13.17 -4.76
C ALA A 92 -30.74 -13.32 -4.48
N ASP A 93 -31.30 -12.34 -3.78
CA ASP A 93 -32.74 -12.16 -3.66
C ASP A 93 -33.34 -11.90 -5.06
N PRO A 94 -34.53 -12.43 -5.38
CA PRO A 94 -35.20 -12.16 -6.66
C PRO A 94 -35.35 -10.67 -6.97
N ASP A 95 -35.51 -9.82 -5.95
CA ASP A 95 -35.70 -8.38 -6.11
C ASP A 95 -34.37 -7.59 -6.00
N CYS A 96 -33.23 -8.28 -5.89
CA CYS A 96 -31.92 -7.64 -5.79
C CYS A 96 -31.56 -6.86 -7.06
N ASP A 97 -31.21 -5.58 -6.87
CA ASP A 97 -30.78 -4.63 -7.91
C ASP A 97 -29.40 -4.03 -7.62
N ALA A 98 -29.02 -3.96 -6.34
CA ALA A 98 -27.71 -3.47 -5.90
C ALA A 98 -27.19 -4.25 -4.68
N ILE A 99 -25.87 -4.20 -4.49
CA ILE A 99 -25.22 -4.74 -3.28
C ILE A 99 -24.32 -3.69 -2.63
N GLU A 100 -24.08 -3.85 -1.33
CA GLU A 100 -23.00 -3.21 -0.58
C GLU A 100 -22.14 -4.31 0.03
N LEU A 101 -20.82 -4.22 -0.17
CA LEU A 101 -19.85 -5.14 0.39
C LEU A 101 -19.00 -4.46 1.46
N ARG A 102 -18.67 -5.22 2.50
CA ARG A 102 -17.69 -4.82 3.52
C ARG A 102 -16.73 -5.97 3.79
N LEU A 103 -15.44 -5.75 3.55
CA LEU A 103 -14.42 -6.70 3.95
C LEU A 103 -14.35 -6.76 5.49
N LYS A 104 -14.28 -7.98 6.02
CA LYS A 104 -14.20 -8.27 7.45
C LYS A 104 -12.86 -8.83 7.84
N HIS A 105 -12.34 -9.76 7.03
CA HIS A 105 -11.04 -10.39 7.25
C HIS A 105 -10.37 -10.68 5.91
N ALA A 106 -9.06 -10.59 5.85
CA ALA A 106 -8.25 -11.10 4.76
C ALA A 106 -6.96 -11.71 5.30
N ARG A 107 -6.67 -12.95 4.94
CA ARG A 107 -5.53 -13.72 5.43
C ARG A 107 -4.48 -13.89 4.33
N TYR A 108 -3.27 -13.45 4.62
CA TYR A 108 -2.11 -13.54 3.75
C TYR A 108 -1.10 -14.54 4.30
N GLU A 109 0.00 -14.77 3.57
CA GLU A 109 1.05 -15.69 3.98
C GLU A 109 1.71 -15.28 5.31
N THR A 110 1.88 -13.98 5.55
CA THR A 110 2.58 -13.50 6.76
C THR A 110 1.76 -12.55 7.64
N LEU A 111 0.61 -12.08 7.14
CA LEU A 111 -0.23 -11.10 7.81
C LEU A 111 -1.71 -11.47 7.72
N GLU A 112 -2.49 -10.94 8.64
CA GLU A 112 -3.94 -10.89 8.52
C GLU A 112 -4.41 -9.45 8.55
N TRP A 113 -5.51 -9.15 7.88
CA TRP A 113 -6.23 -7.88 7.95
C TRP A 113 -7.61 -8.17 8.54
N GLN A 114 -8.06 -7.40 9.52
CA GLN A 114 -9.34 -7.55 10.18
C GLN A 114 -9.95 -6.19 10.49
N ASP A 115 -11.17 -5.94 9.99
CA ASP A 115 -11.98 -4.73 10.26
C ASP A 115 -11.18 -3.40 10.20
N GLY A 116 -10.27 -3.25 9.22
CA GLY A 116 -9.47 -2.04 9.01
C GLY A 116 -8.02 -2.13 9.50
N GLU A 117 -7.70 -3.10 10.34
CA GLU A 117 -6.38 -3.23 10.96
C GLU A 117 -5.62 -4.44 10.41
N TRP A 118 -4.31 -4.34 10.21
CA TRP A 118 -3.49 -5.54 10.04
C TRP A 118 -2.91 -6.05 11.34
N ILE A 119 -2.90 -7.38 11.44
CA ILE A 119 -2.46 -8.20 12.55
C ILE A 119 -1.26 -9.03 12.08
N SER A 120 -0.16 -8.99 12.84
CA SER A 120 1.08 -9.71 12.53
C SER A 120 1.26 -10.93 13.45
N ASP A 121 0.63 -12.06 13.14
CA ASP A 121 1.01 -13.40 13.66
C ASP A 121 0.24 -14.51 12.92
N THR A 122 0.92 -15.35 12.13
CA THR A 122 0.30 -16.51 11.44
C THR A 122 0.39 -17.82 12.22
N THR A 123 0.63 -17.81 13.54
CA THR A 123 0.66 -19.05 14.37
C THR A 123 -0.72 -19.66 14.68
N GLY A 124 -1.67 -19.54 13.76
CA GLY A 124 -3.03 -20.10 13.80
C GLY A 124 -3.19 -21.35 14.67
N ARG A 125 -3.86 -21.18 15.82
CA ARG A 125 -4.59 -22.28 16.47
C ARG A 125 -6.06 -22.20 16.09
N ARG A 126 -6.43 -23.08 15.16
CA ARG A 126 -7.80 -23.49 14.83
C ARG A 126 -8.67 -23.65 16.09
N LEU A 127 -9.74 -22.86 16.22
CA LEU A 127 -10.94 -23.31 16.94
C LEU A 127 -11.88 -23.93 15.91
N ILE A 128 -11.79 -25.26 15.78
CA ILE A 128 -12.79 -26.05 15.07
C ILE A 128 -14.09 -25.96 15.88
N SER A 129 -15.08 -25.19 15.41
CA SER A 129 -16.43 -25.24 15.96
C SER A 129 -17.15 -26.48 15.42
N ARG A 130 -16.92 -27.63 16.05
CA ARG A 130 -17.76 -28.80 15.81
C ARG A 130 -19.02 -28.69 16.68
N LYS A 131 -20.13 -28.26 16.06
CA LYS A 131 -21.49 -28.46 16.60
C LYS A 131 -21.72 -29.96 16.80
N LEU A 132 -21.99 -30.40 18.02
CA LEU A 132 -22.67 -31.66 18.29
C LEU A 132 -23.39 -31.60 19.65
N GLY A 133 -24.72 -31.60 19.58
CA GLY A 133 -25.58 -32.51 20.35
C GLY A 133 -25.73 -32.33 21.85
N ARG A 134 -26.96 -32.02 22.27
CA ARG A 134 -27.51 -32.21 23.62
C ARG A 134 -27.13 -33.57 24.24
N GLY A 135 -26.81 -33.57 25.54
CA GLY A 135 -27.13 -34.69 26.44
C GLY A 135 -26.12 -34.96 27.57
N GLY A 136 -26.57 -34.84 28.82
CA GLY A 136 -26.16 -35.73 29.91
C GLY A 136 -25.10 -35.24 30.90
N LEU A 137 -25.47 -35.25 32.19
CA LEU A 137 -24.71 -34.99 33.41
C LEU A 137 -23.36 -35.75 33.53
N HIS A 138 -22.36 -35.11 34.16
CA HIS A 138 -21.85 -35.44 35.52
C HIS A 138 -20.53 -34.68 35.83
N PHE A 139 -20.51 -33.95 36.96
CA PHE A 139 -19.31 -33.46 37.67
C PHE A 139 -18.61 -34.63 38.40
N PRO A 140 -17.28 -34.62 38.75
CA PRO A 140 -16.80 -33.66 39.78
C PRO A 140 -15.27 -33.32 39.91
N PHE A 141 -15.00 -32.35 40.84
CA PHE A 141 -13.80 -32.06 41.65
C PHE A 141 -12.48 -31.62 40.95
N HIS A 142 -11.72 -30.57 41.34
CA HIS A 142 -11.59 -29.83 42.61
C HIS A 142 -11.19 -28.35 42.36
N ILE A 143 -11.80 -27.45 43.13
CA ILE A 143 -11.41 -26.05 43.36
C ILE A 143 -10.40 -26.01 44.51
N SER A 144 -9.37 -25.16 44.41
CA SER A 144 -8.64 -24.63 45.57
C SER A 144 -8.17 -23.19 45.31
N LEU A 145 -8.80 -22.25 46.06
CA LEU A 145 -8.24 -21.04 46.70
C LEU A 145 -7.60 -19.96 45.81
N LEU A 146 -7.82 -18.65 45.97
CA LEU A 146 -8.53 -17.83 46.96
C LEU A 146 -8.57 -16.39 46.39
N ILE A 147 -9.75 -15.79 46.32
CA ILE A 147 -9.95 -14.33 46.26
C ILE A 147 -10.22 -13.90 47.72
N VAL A 148 -9.56 -12.84 48.21
CA VAL A 148 -10.05 -11.74 49.07
C VAL A 148 -8.84 -10.95 49.63
N LEU A 149 -9.01 -9.63 49.76
CA LEU A 149 -8.10 -8.54 50.22
C LEU A 149 -7.34 -7.89 49.03
N ILE A 150 -7.59 -6.65 48.60
CA ILE A 150 -7.97 -5.43 49.33
C ILE A 150 -8.76 -4.48 48.41
N ILE A 151 -9.97 -4.09 48.84
CA ILE A 151 -10.59 -2.80 48.50
C ILE A 151 -10.03 -1.80 49.51
N GLY A 152 -9.33 -0.77 49.04
CA GLY A 152 -8.81 0.28 49.91
C GLY A 152 -7.63 1.04 49.32
N ALA A 153 -7.86 1.80 48.24
CA ALA A 153 -7.17 3.06 47.90
C ALA A 153 -7.44 3.45 46.43
N LEU A 154 -8.68 3.85 46.12
CA LEU A 154 -8.88 4.95 45.17
C LEU A 154 -8.83 6.20 46.02
N LEU A 155 -7.70 6.90 46.01
CA LEU A 155 -7.52 8.35 46.19
C LEU A 155 -6.02 8.67 46.20
N SER A 156 -5.62 9.56 45.30
CA SER A 156 -4.28 10.09 45.00
C SER A 156 -3.31 9.18 44.23
N GLY A 157 -3.09 9.54 42.97
CA GLY A 157 -1.82 9.31 42.27
C GLY A 157 -1.83 8.19 41.25
N SER A 158 -1.68 8.59 39.99
CA SER A 158 -1.24 7.84 38.80
C SER A 158 -0.67 6.44 39.05
N PHE A 159 -1.25 5.43 38.41
CA PHE A 159 -0.58 4.33 37.69
C PHE A 159 -1.68 3.39 37.15
N ALA A 160 -2.13 3.61 35.91
CA ALA A 160 -2.89 2.59 35.20
C ALA A 160 -1.89 1.62 34.53
N LEU A 161 -1.43 0.64 35.30
CA LEU A 161 -0.82 -0.57 34.78
C LEU A 161 -1.97 -1.49 34.35
N HIS A 162 -2.33 -1.51 33.07
CA HIS A 162 -3.10 -2.62 32.50
C HIS A 162 -2.12 -3.54 31.75
N ALA A 163 -1.77 -4.63 32.42
CA ALA A 163 -1.02 -5.72 31.83
C ALA A 163 -1.90 -6.46 30.81
N TYR A 164 -1.62 -6.29 29.52
CA TYR A 164 -1.99 -7.25 28.48
C TYR A 164 -0.77 -8.15 28.22
N GLY A 165 -0.87 -9.41 28.62
CA GLY A 165 0.23 -10.37 28.53
C GLY A 165 0.48 -10.83 27.10
N SER A 166 1.51 -10.27 26.48
CA SER A 166 2.53 -11.01 25.71
C SER A 166 3.81 -10.17 25.72
N LYS A 167 4.94 -10.76 26.12
CA LYS A 167 6.27 -10.14 26.01
C LYS A 167 6.69 -10.08 24.53
N ASN A 168 6.05 -9.25 23.72
CA ASN A 168 6.66 -8.75 22.49
C ASN A 168 7.45 -7.50 22.86
N ARG A 169 8.79 -7.59 22.86
CA ARG A 169 9.59 -6.36 22.86
C ARG A 169 9.19 -5.59 21.60
N PRO A 170 8.94 -4.27 21.67
CA PRO A 170 8.63 -3.51 20.47
C PRO A 170 9.77 -3.72 19.47
N GLU A 171 9.42 -4.13 18.24
CA GLU A 171 10.40 -4.34 17.17
C GLU A 171 11.08 -3.03 16.74
N PHE A 172 10.54 -1.91 17.23
CA PHE A 172 11.05 -0.56 17.08
C PHE A 172 11.56 -0.01 18.42
N ARG A 173 12.65 0.75 18.36
CA ARG A 173 12.92 1.83 19.32
C ARG A 173 12.27 3.09 18.75
N TYR A 174 11.68 3.88 19.64
CA TYR A 174 11.00 5.12 19.29
C TYR A 174 11.18 6.16 20.38
N GLU A 175 10.96 7.42 20.04
CA GLU A 175 10.98 8.55 20.94
C GLU A 175 9.87 9.53 20.59
N GLU A 176 9.42 10.29 21.60
CA GLU A 176 8.45 11.37 21.40
C GLU A 176 9.19 12.64 20.95
N LEU A 177 8.68 13.25 19.88
CA LEU A 177 9.16 14.52 19.35
C LEU A 177 8.58 15.71 20.12
N PHE A 178 9.14 16.89 19.91
CA PHE A 178 8.72 18.12 20.61
C PHE A 178 7.26 18.51 20.34
N ASP A 179 6.70 18.14 19.19
CA ASP A 179 5.31 18.37 18.82
C ASP A 179 4.33 17.31 19.39
N GLY A 180 4.83 16.37 20.19
CA GLY A 180 4.05 15.29 20.81
C GLY A 180 3.81 14.08 19.91
N THR A 181 4.37 14.05 18.70
CA THR A 181 4.29 12.90 17.79
C THR A 181 5.42 11.89 18.06
N MET A 182 5.36 10.71 17.45
CA MET A 182 6.32 9.62 17.66
C MET A 182 7.27 9.44 16.47
N ALA A 183 8.56 9.31 16.76
CA ALA A 183 9.61 8.97 15.81
C ALA A 183 10.11 7.55 16.03
N ILE A 184 10.10 6.71 14.99
CA ILE A 184 10.76 5.40 15.00
C ILE A 184 12.25 5.61 14.78
N THR A 185 13.05 5.43 15.83
CA THR A 185 14.49 5.71 15.82
C THR A 185 15.35 4.53 15.41
N LYS A 186 14.87 3.30 15.60
CA LYS A 186 15.63 2.10 15.22
C LYS A 186 14.76 0.86 15.12
N TYR A 187 14.89 0.12 14.03
CA TYR A 187 14.38 -1.24 13.95
C TYR A 187 15.34 -2.24 14.60
N VAL A 188 14.82 -3.02 15.55
CA VAL A 188 15.54 -4.07 16.28
C VAL A 188 14.92 -5.46 16.09
N GLY A 189 13.79 -5.55 15.38
CA GLY A 189 13.13 -6.80 15.03
C GLY A 189 13.85 -7.63 13.95
N SER A 190 13.24 -8.76 13.64
CA SER A 190 13.70 -9.71 12.61
C SER A 190 12.64 -10.05 11.55
N ALA A 191 11.42 -9.49 11.66
CA ALA A 191 10.39 -9.58 10.64
C ALA A 191 10.91 -9.06 9.28
N LYS A 192 10.42 -9.69 8.21
CA LYS A 192 10.70 -9.30 6.82
C LYS A 192 9.70 -8.27 6.31
N THR A 193 8.45 -8.43 6.70
CA THR A 193 7.38 -7.48 6.42
C THR A 193 7.23 -6.55 7.62
N ILE A 194 7.39 -5.26 7.37
CA ILE A 194 7.31 -4.22 8.40
C ILE A 194 6.03 -3.43 8.22
N ILE A 195 5.31 -3.24 9.31
CA ILE A 195 4.18 -2.33 9.38
C ILE A 195 4.59 -1.16 10.27
N ILE A 196 4.61 0.04 9.70
CA ILE A 196 4.73 1.28 10.47
C ILE A 196 3.31 1.68 10.88
N PRO A 197 2.96 1.63 12.18
CA PRO A 197 1.60 1.88 12.65
C PRO A 197 1.24 3.36 12.54
N GLU A 198 -0.06 3.67 12.65
CA GLU A 198 -0.55 5.05 12.71
C GLU A 198 -0.15 5.73 14.02
N GLU A 199 -0.12 4.96 15.12
CA GLU A 199 0.19 5.46 16.45
C GLU A 199 1.13 4.51 17.20
N ILE A 200 1.93 5.10 18.11
CA ILE A 200 2.67 4.38 19.15
C ILE A 200 2.31 5.05 20.48
N ASP A 201 1.91 4.25 21.47
CA ASP A 201 1.49 4.72 22.79
C ASP A 201 0.38 5.79 22.74
N GLY A 202 -0.56 5.64 21.80
CA GLY A 202 -1.69 6.57 21.60
C GLY A 202 -1.31 7.92 21.02
N LYS A 203 -0.11 8.04 20.43
CA LYS A 203 0.37 9.25 19.76
C LYS A 203 0.73 8.96 18.31
N PRO A 204 0.42 9.86 17.37
CA PRO A 204 0.63 9.63 15.95
C PRO A 204 2.12 9.45 15.64
N VAL A 205 2.43 8.48 14.78
CA VAL A 205 3.78 8.31 14.23
C VAL A 205 3.96 9.31 13.10
N SER A 206 4.95 10.19 13.21
CA SER A 206 5.21 11.27 12.24
C SER A 206 6.59 11.14 11.58
N GLN A 207 7.46 10.28 12.10
CA GLN A 207 8.83 10.19 11.58
C GLN A 207 9.38 8.77 11.61
N ILE A 208 10.03 8.38 10.51
CA ILE A 208 11.06 7.34 10.49
C ILE A 208 12.39 8.07 10.56
N ALA A 209 13.09 7.95 11.68
CA ALA A 209 14.27 8.74 11.96
C ALA A 209 15.46 8.33 11.06
N PRO A 210 16.52 9.16 11.00
CA PRO A 210 17.67 8.86 10.17
C PRO A 210 18.25 7.48 10.42
N SER A 211 18.46 6.72 9.34
CA SER A 211 19.03 5.36 9.39
C SER A 211 18.28 4.33 10.25
N ALA A 212 17.02 4.57 10.63
CA ALA A 212 16.26 3.69 11.51
C ALA A 212 16.20 2.22 11.04
N PHE A 213 16.16 2.01 9.72
CA PHE A 213 16.12 0.71 9.05
C PHE A 213 17.36 0.45 8.17
N ALA A 214 18.43 1.26 8.26
CA ALA A 214 19.58 1.11 7.38
C ALA A 214 20.20 -0.30 7.46
N SER A 215 20.53 -0.86 6.29
CA SER A 215 21.15 -2.18 6.08
C SER A 215 20.34 -3.37 6.63
N LYS A 216 19.03 -3.23 6.79
CA LYS A 216 18.17 -4.33 7.24
C LYS A 216 17.82 -5.29 6.11
N THR A 217 17.53 -6.53 6.46
CA THR A 217 17.14 -7.60 5.53
C THR A 217 15.62 -7.70 5.35
N ILE A 218 14.93 -6.57 5.48
CA ILE A 218 13.48 -6.46 5.29
C ILE A 218 13.12 -6.61 3.80
N SER A 219 11.93 -7.11 3.53
CA SER A 219 11.39 -7.36 2.19
C SER A 219 10.28 -6.39 1.81
N SER A 220 9.43 -6.00 2.76
CA SER A 220 8.31 -5.10 2.48
C SER A 220 8.10 -4.13 3.64
N VAL A 221 7.73 -2.89 3.32
CA VAL A 221 7.38 -1.85 4.29
C VAL A 221 6.02 -1.28 3.93
N TYR A 222 5.10 -1.34 4.88
CA TYR A 222 3.75 -0.78 4.79
C TYR A 222 3.61 0.34 5.81
N ILE A 223 3.46 1.56 5.32
CA ILE A 223 3.40 2.77 6.15
C ILE A 223 1.95 3.21 6.29
N ARG A 224 1.36 2.99 7.47
CA ARG A 224 -0.02 3.42 7.75
C ARG A 224 -0.12 4.84 8.26
N ALA A 225 0.90 5.29 8.99
CA ALA A 225 1.04 6.66 9.42
C ALA A 225 0.84 7.62 8.25
N THR A 226 0.09 8.68 8.50
CA THR A 226 -0.17 9.75 7.53
C THR A 226 0.70 10.96 7.84
N ASN A 227 1.07 11.71 6.81
CA ASN A 227 1.96 12.88 6.91
C ASN A 227 3.31 12.54 7.57
N ILE A 228 3.85 11.36 7.25
CA ILE A 228 5.08 10.86 7.83
C ILE A 228 6.30 11.33 7.05
N THR A 229 7.34 11.71 7.79
CA THR A 229 8.68 12.00 7.26
C THR A 229 9.53 10.74 7.26
N ILE A 230 10.04 10.34 6.09
CA ILE A 230 11.07 9.31 5.96
C ILE A 230 12.41 10.01 5.92
N SER A 231 13.17 9.99 7.02
CA SER A 231 14.39 10.80 7.14
C SER A 231 15.59 10.23 6.37
N ASP A 232 16.70 10.98 6.39
CA ASP A 232 17.94 10.62 5.70
C ASP A 232 18.41 9.19 5.98
N ARG A 233 18.75 8.47 4.91
CA ARG A 233 19.25 7.08 4.95
C ARG A 233 18.32 6.10 5.68
N ALA A 234 17.05 6.43 5.93
CA ALA A 234 16.12 5.63 6.75
C ALA A 234 16.14 4.13 6.38
N PHE A 235 16.17 3.82 5.09
CA PHE A 235 16.22 2.46 4.52
C PHE A 235 17.49 2.20 3.67
N GLU A 236 18.55 3.01 3.82
CA GLU A 236 19.76 2.86 3.00
C GLU A 236 20.31 1.42 3.06
N ASN A 237 20.71 0.86 1.93
CA ASN A 237 21.25 -0.49 1.77
C ASN A 237 20.32 -1.61 2.26
N CYS A 238 18.99 -1.41 2.31
CA CYS A 238 18.03 -2.51 2.47
C CYS A 238 17.95 -3.36 1.19
N LYS A 239 19.01 -4.12 0.90
CA LYS A 239 19.19 -4.85 -0.37
C LYS A 239 18.16 -5.95 -0.65
N ARG A 240 17.29 -6.26 0.31
CA ARG A 240 16.20 -7.24 0.18
C ARG A 240 14.83 -6.59 0.09
N LEU A 241 14.75 -5.28 0.24
CA LEU A 241 13.51 -4.52 0.18
C LEU A 241 13.01 -4.51 -1.26
N GLU A 242 11.81 -5.04 -1.46
CA GLU A 242 11.15 -5.21 -2.76
C GLU A 242 9.95 -4.26 -2.90
N THR A 243 9.29 -3.93 -1.79
CA THR A 243 8.04 -3.16 -1.81
C THR A 243 7.99 -2.13 -0.69
N VAL A 244 7.62 -0.90 -1.04
CA VAL A 244 7.32 0.17 -0.08
C VAL A 244 5.99 0.80 -0.47
N ILE A 245 4.99 0.69 0.41
CA ILE A 245 3.66 1.25 0.20
C ILE A 245 3.32 2.13 1.39
N GLY A 246 2.88 3.36 1.14
CA GLY A 246 2.58 4.31 2.21
C GLY A 246 1.40 5.23 1.92
N LYS A 247 0.65 5.57 2.97
CA LYS A 247 -0.46 6.52 2.90
C LYS A 247 0.01 7.91 3.33
N GLY A 248 0.39 8.74 2.36
CA GLY A 248 0.72 10.14 2.60
C GLY A 248 2.10 10.33 3.23
N ILE A 249 3.11 10.48 2.38
CA ILE A 249 4.48 10.79 2.76
C ILE A 249 4.66 12.29 2.57
N ASP A 250 5.09 13.02 3.59
CA ASP A 250 5.36 14.45 3.43
C ASP A 250 6.73 14.65 2.77
N TYR A 251 7.73 13.98 3.33
CA TYR A 251 9.13 14.15 2.95
C TYR A 251 9.86 12.82 2.90
N ILE A 252 10.63 12.59 1.84
CA ILE A 252 11.63 11.53 1.72
C ILE A 252 13.02 12.17 1.75
N GLY A 253 13.83 11.81 2.74
CA GLY A 253 15.14 12.41 2.98
C GLY A 253 16.24 11.92 2.05
N ALA A 254 17.40 12.55 2.21
CA ALA A 254 18.55 12.26 1.39
C ALA A 254 18.99 10.81 1.57
N ASN A 255 19.25 10.12 0.46
CA ASN A 255 19.68 8.72 0.44
C ASN A 255 18.69 7.74 1.14
N ALA A 256 17.43 8.12 1.38
CA ALA A 256 16.49 7.34 2.20
C ALA A 256 16.36 5.87 1.77
N PHE A 257 16.35 5.59 0.46
CA PHE A 257 16.27 4.25 -0.13
C PHE A 257 17.53 3.91 -0.97
N ARG A 258 18.64 4.61 -0.78
CA ARG A 258 19.86 4.39 -1.57
C ARG A 258 20.30 2.93 -1.53
N ASN A 259 20.63 2.37 -2.69
CA ASN A 259 21.04 0.97 -2.90
C ASN A 259 20.02 -0.07 -2.38
N CYS A 260 18.72 0.23 -2.38
CA CYS A 260 17.67 -0.79 -2.25
C CYS A 260 17.54 -1.55 -3.58
N ILE A 261 18.55 -2.35 -3.92
CA ILE A 261 18.74 -2.94 -5.25
C ILE A 261 17.62 -3.88 -5.73
N LYS A 262 16.72 -4.31 -4.84
CA LYS A 262 15.59 -5.19 -5.15
C LYS A 262 14.25 -4.45 -5.18
N LEU A 263 14.24 -3.14 -4.91
CA LEU A 263 13.02 -2.35 -4.80
C LEU A 263 12.39 -2.22 -6.18
N THR A 264 11.22 -2.82 -6.37
CA THR A 264 10.48 -2.83 -7.64
C THR A 264 9.18 -2.03 -7.56
N GLU A 265 8.57 -1.96 -6.38
CA GLU A 265 7.28 -1.30 -6.18
C GLU A 265 7.37 -0.24 -5.09
N VAL A 266 7.12 1.01 -5.50
CA VAL A 266 7.03 2.17 -4.62
C VAL A 266 5.68 2.83 -4.90
N GLN A 267 4.79 2.81 -3.92
CA GLN A 267 3.45 3.39 -4.06
C GLN A 267 3.14 4.31 -2.89
N PHE A 268 2.92 5.58 -3.20
CA PHE A 268 2.53 6.60 -2.24
C PHE A 268 1.35 7.38 -2.78
N ASN A 269 0.36 7.67 -1.92
CA ASN A 269 -0.83 8.42 -2.35
C ASN A 269 -0.59 9.93 -2.42
N GLN A 270 0.36 10.45 -1.64
CA GLN A 270 0.81 11.85 -1.62
C GLN A 270 2.29 11.88 -1.28
N ILE A 271 3.03 12.82 -1.88
CA ILE A 271 4.45 13.08 -1.67
C ILE A 271 4.68 14.59 -1.82
N GLY A 272 5.33 15.23 -0.84
CA GLY A 272 5.71 16.65 -0.90
C GLY A 272 7.11 16.89 -1.47
N GLU A 273 8.10 16.11 -1.02
CA GLU A 273 9.48 16.21 -1.52
C GLU A 273 10.22 14.86 -1.51
N ILE A 274 11.07 14.66 -2.53
CA ILE A 274 12.03 13.57 -2.66
C ILE A 274 13.44 14.15 -2.61
N GLY A 275 14.19 13.80 -1.56
CA GLY A 275 15.51 14.30 -1.24
C GLY A 275 16.63 13.82 -2.16
N GLU A 276 17.81 14.40 -1.96
CA GLU A 276 18.99 14.12 -2.79
C GLU A 276 19.36 12.63 -2.73
N MET A 277 19.59 12.02 -3.90
CA MET A 277 19.94 10.60 -4.02
C MET A 277 18.96 9.62 -3.33
N ALA A 278 17.72 10.03 -3.06
CA ALA A 278 16.77 9.24 -2.25
C ALA A 278 16.61 7.79 -2.74
N PHE A 279 16.48 7.57 -4.04
CA PHE A 279 16.36 6.25 -4.67
C PHE A 279 17.62 5.85 -5.46
N ARG A 280 18.76 6.50 -5.24
CA ARG A 280 19.97 6.22 -6.03
C ARG A 280 20.36 4.74 -5.96
N GLY A 281 20.60 4.11 -7.10
CA GLY A 281 21.00 2.70 -7.19
C GLY A 281 19.88 1.71 -6.85
N CYS A 282 18.61 2.11 -6.91
CA CYS A 282 17.47 1.19 -6.91
C CYS A 282 17.36 0.52 -8.29
N ILE A 283 18.33 -0.33 -8.61
CA ILE A 283 18.51 -0.87 -9.97
C ILE A 283 17.33 -1.70 -10.50
N SER A 284 16.44 -2.20 -9.65
CA SER A 284 15.24 -2.97 -10.05
C SER A 284 13.96 -2.14 -10.12
N LEU A 285 14.00 -0.83 -9.84
CA LEU A 285 12.81 0.01 -9.90
C LEU A 285 12.42 0.26 -11.35
N GLU A 286 11.26 -0.24 -11.78
CA GLU A 286 10.83 -0.16 -13.19
C GLU A 286 9.96 1.05 -13.51
N THR A 287 9.14 1.48 -12.56
CA THR A 287 8.15 2.55 -12.77
C THR A 287 8.09 3.48 -11.56
N PHE A 288 7.87 4.77 -11.81
CA PHE A 288 7.58 5.74 -10.76
C PHE A 288 6.55 6.76 -11.26
N GLU A 289 5.35 6.71 -10.70
CA GLU A 289 4.21 7.52 -11.14
C GLU A 289 3.60 8.28 -9.97
N HIS A 290 3.47 9.60 -10.10
CA HIS A 290 2.85 10.43 -9.09
C HIS A 290 2.31 11.75 -9.66
N ASN A 291 1.11 12.15 -9.23
CA ASN A 291 0.41 13.33 -9.73
C ASN A 291 0.51 14.58 -8.84
N SER A 292 1.14 14.50 -7.66
CA SER A 292 1.29 15.68 -6.80
C SER A 292 2.31 16.66 -7.37
N SER A 293 2.10 17.93 -7.01
CA SER A 293 3.17 18.92 -7.09
C SER A 293 4.18 18.62 -5.97
N MET A 294 5.40 18.26 -6.36
CA MET A 294 6.47 17.90 -5.43
C MET A 294 7.84 18.36 -5.93
N HIS A 295 8.79 18.51 -5.02
CA HIS A 295 10.19 18.77 -5.37
C HIS A 295 10.97 17.45 -5.45
N VAL A 296 11.66 17.22 -6.56
CA VAL A 296 12.57 16.08 -6.74
C VAL A 296 13.99 16.61 -6.82
N ARG A 297 14.76 16.39 -5.74
CA ARG A 297 16.12 16.91 -5.57
C ARG A 297 17.13 16.16 -6.43
N SER A 298 18.37 16.65 -6.44
CA SER A 298 19.40 16.19 -7.36
C SER A 298 19.68 14.71 -7.24
N SER A 299 19.89 14.04 -8.37
CA SER A 299 20.23 12.61 -8.44
C SER A 299 19.26 11.66 -7.72
N ALA A 300 18.01 12.08 -7.46
CA ALA A 300 17.05 11.30 -6.68
C ALA A 300 16.85 9.87 -7.22
N PHE A 301 16.83 9.67 -8.54
CA PHE A 301 16.70 8.37 -9.21
C PHE A 301 17.96 8.00 -10.00
N ALA A 302 19.12 8.54 -9.63
CA ALA A 302 20.37 8.21 -10.32
C ALA A 302 20.68 6.70 -10.22
N ASP A 303 21.25 6.12 -11.28
CA ASP A 303 21.59 4.69 -11.37
C ASP A 303 20.39 3.73 -11.16
N CYS A 304 19.16 4.18 -11.45
CA CYS A 304 17.98 3.30 -11.53
C CYS A 304 17.93 2.64 -12.92
N GLU A 305 18.78 1.63 -13.13
CA GLU A 305 19.08 1.06 -14.45
C GLU A 305 17.87 0.42 -15.16
N GLU A 306 16.89 -0.12 -14.42
CA GLU A 306 15.66 -0.72 -14.99
C GLU A 306 14.47 0.25 -15.08
N LEU A 307 14.64 1.53 -14.73
CA LEU A 307 13.56 2.51 -14.74
C LEU A 307 13.12 2.82 -16.18
N LYS A 308 11.91 2.42 -16.55
CA LYS A 308 11.34 2.55 -17.90
C LYS A 308 10.34 3.70 -18.02
N VAL A 309 9.48 3.87 -17.01
CA VAL A 309 8.38 4.83 -17.07
C VAL A 309 8.43 5.75 -15.86
N VAL A 310 8.48 7.05 -16.11
CA VAL A 310 8.34 8.09 -15.09
C VAL A 310 7.23 9.05 -15.47
N TYR A 311 6.21 9.14 -14.61
CA TYR A 311 5.06 10.02 -14.82
C TYR A 311 4.89 10.99 -13.65
N LEU A 312 5.40 12.22 -13.80
CA LEU A 312 5.47 13.25 -12.77
C LEU A 312 4.97 14.63 -13.26
N PRO A 313 3.73 14.73 -13.79
CA PRO A 313 3.26 15.89 -14.55
C PRO A 313 3.27 17.22 -13.80
N GLU A 314 3.32 17.20 -12.46
CA GLU A 314 3.29 18.40 -11.61
C GLU A 314 4.59 18.61 -10.80
N ALA A 315 5.59 17.73 -10.95
CA ALA A 315 6.82 17.77 -10.14
C ALA A 315 7.85 18.77 -10.67
N HIS A 316 8.55 19.42 -9.74
CA HIS A 316 9.72 20.26 -10.01
C HIS A 316 10.98 19.40 -9.89
N LEU A 317 11.65 19.14 -11.01
CA LEU A 317 12.86 18.33 -11.06
C LEU A 317 14.11 19.19 -10.90
N ASN A 318 15.16 18.65 -10.28
CA ASN A 318 16.47 19.29 -10.18
C ASN A 318 17.49 18.61 -11.13
N GLU A 319 18.79 18.90 -10.99
CA GLU A 319 19.82 18.29 -11.84
C GLU A 319 20.05 16.79 -11.55
N ARG A 320 20.45 16.04 -12.59
CA ARG A 320 20.87 14.63 -12.56
C ARG A 320 19.84 13.65 -12.02
N VAL A 321 18.57 14.05 -11.89
CA VAL A 321 17.50 13.22 -11.30
C VAL A 321 17.47 11.81 -11.89
N PHE A 322 17.69 11.66 -13.20
CA PHE A 322 17.67 10.38 -13.92
C PHE A 322 19.04 10.01 -14.53
N GLU A 323 20.15 10.52 -13.99
CA GLU A 323 21.50 10.14 -14.42
C GLU A 323 21.68 8.62 -14.31
N GLY A 324 22.06 7.94 -15.39
CA GLY A 324 22.22 6.48 -15.40
C GLY A 324 20.91 5.67 -15.42
N ALA A 325 19.74 6.29 -15.63
CA ALA A 325 18.47 5.59 -15.88
C ALA A 325 18.40 5.09 -17.33
N LEU A 326 19.29 4.16 -17.70
CA LEU A 326 19.61 3.81 -19.09
C LEU A 326 18.48 3.16 -19.90
N LYS A 327 17.42 2.68 -19.23
CA LYS A 327 16.25 2.03 -19.85
C LYS A 327 15.01 2.91 -19.90
N LEU A 328 15.11 4.21 -19.60
CA LEU A 328 13.96 5.10 -19.61
C LEU A 328 13.37 5.18 -21.02
N GLU A 329 12.09 4.87 -21.16
CA GLU A 329 11.33 4.83 -22.41
C GLU A 329 10.31 5.98 -22.48
N GLU A 330 9.71 6.31 -21.33
CA GLU A 330 8.67 7.34 -21.18
C GLU A 330 8.95 8.26 -19.99
N LEU A 331 8.90 9.57 -20.24
CA LEU A 331 9.11 10.60 -19.21
C LEU A 331 8.08 11.73 -19.32
N THR A 332 7.29 11.94 -18.27
CA THR A 332 6.37 13.08 -18.14
C THR A 332 6.77 13.94 -16.94
N PHE A 333 6.89 15.26 -17.14
CA PHE A 333 7.23 16.19 -16.06
C PHE A 333 6.73 17.62 -16.30
N LYS A 334 6.61 18.40 -15.22
CA LYS A 334 6.39 19.85 -15.31
C LYS A 334 7.72 20.57 -15.51
N ASP A 335 7.80 21.41 -16.53
CA ASP A 335 8.94 22.31 -16.69
C ASP A 335 8.64 23.65 -16.00
N THR A 336 9.59 24.14 -15.22
CA THR A 336 9.47 25.39 -14.44
C THR A 336 10.77 26.18 -14.44
N ASP A 337 11.30 26.45 -15.62
CA ASP A 337 12.43 27.34 -15.89
C ASP A 337 13.78 26.62 -16.07
N VAL A 338 14.47 26.95 -17.18
CA VAL A 338 15.87 26.62 -17.56
C VAL A 338 16.02 25.29 -18.36
N PRO A 339 17.02 25.18 -19.27
CA PRO A 339 17.40 23.94 -19.96
C PRO A 339 17.71 22.77 -19.02
N ILE A 340 16.66 22.11 -18.53
CA ILE A 340 16.77 21.05 -17.54
C ILE A 340 17.00 19.70 -18.21
N PHE A 341 16.59 19.51 -19.47
CA PHE A 341 16.59 18.18 -20.08
C PHE A 341 17.97 17.49 -20.05
N ALA A 342 19.02 18.14 -20.56
CA ALA A 342 20.38 17.58 -20.48
C ALA A 342 20.92 17.52 -19.03
N LYS A 343 20.40 18.38 -18.14
CA LYS A 343 20.77 18.35 -16.71
C LYS A 343 20.16 17.15 -16.02
N LEU A 344 18.94 16.72 -16.36
CA LEU A 344 18.27 15.55 -15.77
C LEU A 344 19.12 14.28 -15.90
N PHE A 345 19.88 14.17 -16.99
CA PHE A 345 20.73 13.02 -17.29
C PHE A 345 22.23 13.28 -17.07
N GLY A 346 22.62 14.48 -16.60
CA GLY A 346 23.99 14.81 -16.25
C GLY A 346 24.80 15.44 -17.39
N ASN A 347 24.62 16.76 -17.59
CA ASN A 347 25.45 17.70 -18.35
C ASN A 347 26.04 17.27 -19.72
N SER A 348 25.60 16.15 -20.30
CA SER A 348 26.04 15.58 -21.57
C SER A 348 24.88 14.88 -22.24
N THR A 349 24.66 15.14 -23.53
CA THR A 349 23.62 14.47 -24.33
C THR A 349 23.87 12.97 -24.49
N GLN A 350 25.10 12.51 -24.27
CA GLN A 350 25.45 11.07 -24.28
C GLN A 350 24.81 10.30 -23.13
N ASN A 351 24.36 10.99 -22.07
CA ASN A 351 23.76 10.35 -20.91
C ASN A 351 22.23 10.21 -21.05
N VAL A 352 21.64 10.77 -22.11
CA VAL A 352 20.21 10.59 -22.40
C VAL A 352 20.01 9.15 -22.88
N PRO A 353 19.07 8.38 -22.29
CA PRO A 353 18.82 7.00 -22.67
C PRO A 353 18.49 6.86 -24.16
N GLU A 354 19.15 5.92 -24.85
CA GLU A 354 18.87 5.59 -26.24
C GLU A 354 17.49 4.95 -26.43
N THR A 355 16.85 4.53 -25.35
CA THR A 355 15.49 3.97 -25.28
C THR A 355 14.40 5.01 -25.14
N LEU A 356 14.74 6.27 -24.82
CA LEU A 356 13.73 7.29 -24.54
C LEU A 356 13.02 7.69 -25.84
N ARG A 357 11.71 7.41 -25.91
CA ARG A 357 10.89 7.65 -27.11
C ARG A 357 9.80 8.67 -26.90
N TYR A 358 9.28 8.76 -25.68
CA TYR A 358 8.12 9.59 -25.36
C TYR A 358 8.48 10.58 -24.24
N VAL A 359 8.34 11.87 -24.54
CA VAL A 359 8.53 12.93 -23.55
C VAL A 359 7.29 13.83 -23.54
N SER A 360 6.72 14.05 -22.35
CA SER A 360 5.63 15.02 -22.15
C SER A 360 6.01 16.10 -21.15
N ILE A 361 5.84 17.36 -21.56
CA ILE A 361 6.27 18.54 -20.79
C ILE A 361 5.14 19.56 -20.65
N GLY A 362 5.07 20.21 -19.50
CA GLY A 362 3.97 21.12 -19.12
C GLY A 362 4.05 22.57 -19.63
N SER A 363 5.15 23.01 -20.26
CA SER A 363 5.36 24.39 -20.71
C SER A 363 6.16 24.52 -22.00
N GLU A 364 6.34 25.75 -22.50
CA GLU A 364 7.11 26.07 -23.71
C GLU A 364 8.56 25.57 -23.61
N VAL A 365 9.02 24.89 -24.67
CA VAL A 365 10.42 24.46 -24.83
C VAL A 365 11.18 25.42 -25.73
N GLY A 366 12.33 25.89 -25.25
CA GLY A 366 13.24 26.67 -26.09
C GLY A 366 13.93 25.83 -27.16
N SER A 367 14.49 26.48 -28.19
CA SER A 367 15.19 25.84 -29.31
C SER A 367 16.35 24.92 -28.91
N TRP A 368 16.90 25.09 -27.70
CA TRP A 368 17.93 24.26 -27.09
C TRP A 368 17.44 22.82 -26.79
N PHE A 369 16.13 22.58 -26.61
CA PHE A 369 15.59 21.25 -26.32
C PHE A 369 15.88 20.26 -27.45
N TYR A 370 15.90 20.76 -28.68
CA TYR A 370 16.12 19.96 -29.89
C TYR A 370 17.61 19.69 -30.16
N GLN A 371 18.54 20.37 -29.48
CA GLN A 371 19.98 20.18 -29.68
C GLN A 371 20.46 18.94 -28.92
N GLY A 372 20.32 17.77 -29.53
CA GLY A 372 20.97 16.53 -29.07
C GLY A 372 20.08 15.32 -28.85
N LEU A 373 18.84 15.32 -29.36
CA LEU A 373 17.86 14.23 -29.14
C LEU A 373 17.40 13.58 -30.45
N PRO A 374 18.30 12.99 -31.26
CA PRO A 374 17.90 12.33 -32.51
C PRO A 374 16.99 11.10 -32.29
N GLN A 375 16.89 10.57 -31.06
CA GLN A 375 16.16 9.34 -30.73
C GLN A 375 14.71 9.53 -30.25
N ILE A 376 14.24 10.77 -30.02
CA ILE A 376 12.87 11.00 -29.55
C ILE A 376 11.90 10.85 -30.72
N GLU A 377 11.02 9.86 -30.66
CA GLU A 377 9.98 9.61 -31.66
C GLU A 377 8.76 10.51 -31.46
N THR A 378 8.38 10.77 -30.20
CA THR A 378 7.19 11.56 -29.86
C THR A 378 7.50 12.57 -28.75
N LEU A 379 7.20 13.85 -29.02
CA LEU A 379 7.25 14.94 -28.05
C LEU A 379 5.85 15.55 -27.89
N ILE A 380 5.31 15.51 -26.67
CA ILE A 380 4.01 16.10 -26.33
C ILE A 380 4.23 17.33 -25.47
N ILE A 381 3.97 18.51 -26.03
CA ILE A 381 3.98 19.77 -25.28
C ILE A 381 2.55 20.05 -24.81
N GLN A 382 2.33 19.91 -23.51
CA GLN A 382 1.06 20.23 -22.87
C GLN A 382 0.98 21.76 -22.67
N ASN A 383 -0.19 22.35 -22.87
CA ASN A 383 -0.46 23.78 -22.66
C ASN A 383 0.36 24.75 -23.54
N ILE A 384 0.35 24.56 -24.86
CA ILE A 384 0.93 25.54 -25.81
C ILE A 384 0.22 26.89 -25.66
N LYS A 385 0.89 27.88 -25.06
CA LYS A 385 0.55 29.29 -25.25
C LYS A 385 1.40 29.80 -26.40
N ILE A 386 0.76 30.09 -27.53
CA ILE A 386 1.41 30.83 -28.62
C ILE A 386 1.40 32.29 -28.18
N ARG A 387 2.57 32.89 -27.90
CA ARG A 387 2.71 34.35 -27.80
C ARG A 387 3.27 34.93 -29.08
#